data_AF-A0A7S4RV07-F1
#
_entry.id   AF-A0A7S4RV07-F1
#
_cell.length_a   1.000
_cell.length_b   1.000
_cell.length_c   1.000
_cell.angle_alpha   90.00
_cell.angle_beta   90.00
_cell.angle_gamma   90.00
#
_symmetry.space_group_name_H-M   'P 1'
#
loop_
_entity.id
_entity.type
_entity.pdbx_description
1 polymer ?
#
loop_
_entity_poly.entity_id
_entity_poly.type
_entity_poly.pdbx_seq_one_letter_code
_entity_poly.pdbx_strand_id
1 'polypeptide(L)'
;MIGMYYVRVPIQMAVVAVHQNDPNKRGLVLFAPVVPTKGCLSLIHDLIDQYGPVRDIILPSVAVEHKVNAGPFARSYPQANFYVTDKQYAFPLNLPNSFLGLPSWTKPLPRSSRDNAHLWGGELEHEVLTVKPGIGSMYQDVALFHKSSGTMLVCDAISAVDGTPPRILTEEKEYTCALIFHARETKDEVVEDTPENRKKGWGRIVLLFNFFFPGSGRGDLELQRIIEALRTPTYKDGWGGWKPFSWGKDEVKDFETFSASGKPIVLPIIQIILSRKPNEM
;
A
#
# COMPACT_ATOMS: atom_id res chain seq x y z
N MET A 1 17.21 -9.94 2.72
CA MET A 1 16.30 -8.80 2.41
C MET A 1 17.16 -7.73 1.74
N ILE A 2 16.82 -7.34 0.51
CA ILE A 2 17.68 -6.63 -0.45
C ILE A 2 17.55 -5.10 -0.22
N GLY A 3 18.61 -4.30 -0.38
CA GLY A 3 18.60 -2.83 -0.18
C GLY A 3 17.60 -2.03 -1.02
N MET A 4 16.94 -2.69 -1.97
CA MET A 4 15.79 -2.21 -2.74
C MET A 4 14.59 -1.78 -1.86
N TYR A 5 14.50 -2.28 -0.62
CA TYR A 5 13.37 -2.04 0.28
C TYR A 5 13.60 -0.96 1.36
N TYR A 6 14.66 -0.14 1.27
CA TYR A 6 14.83 1.00 2.20
C TYR A 6 13.93 2.17 1.80
N VAL A 7 12.62 1.98 1.96
CA VAL A 7 11.60 2.99 1.67
C VAL A 7 10.60 3.06 2.82
N ARG A 8 9.85 4.16 2.82
CA ARG A 8 8.67 4.33 3.65
C ARG A 8 7.48 4.46 2.72
N VAL A 9 6.51 3.57 2.87
CA VAL A 9 5.28 3.58 2.08
C VAL A 9 4.16 4.07 3.00
N PRO A 10 3.64 5.29 2.78
CA PRO A 10 2.44 5.74 3.47
C PRO A 10 1.27 4.83 3.11
N ILE A 11 0.58 4.32 4.13
CA ILE A 11 -0.66 3.57 3.98
C ILE A 11 -1.80 4.36 4.62
N GLN A 12 -2.98 4.29 4.03
CA GLN A 12 -4.15 5.02 4.48
C GLN A 12 -5.27 4.04 4.83
N MET A 13 -6.00 4.35 5.90
CA MET A 13 -7.26 3.71 6.23
C MET A 13 -8.38 4.72 5.99
N ALA A 14 -9.47 4.27 5.37
CA ALA A 14 -10.69 5.04 5.25
C ALA A 14 -11.77 4.49 6.18
N VAL A 15 -12.64 5.38 6.65
CA VAL A 15 -13.79 5.03 7.49
C VAL A 15 -15.05 5.58 6.83
N VAL A 16 -16.05 4.72 6.63
CA VAL A 16 -17.33 5.09 6.03
C VAL A 16 -18.44 4.83 7.04
N ALA A 17 -19.25 5.84 7.32
CA ALA A 17 -20.46 5.69 8.10
C ALA A 17 -21.58 5.14 7.20
N VAL A 18 -22.23 4.05 7.62
CA VAL A 18 -23.31 3.38 6.89
C VAL A 18 -24.56 3.29 7.76
N HIS A 19 -25.73 3.11 7.15
CA HIS A 19 -27.01 2.88 7.82
C HIS A 19 -27.43 4.00 8.77
N GLN A 20 -27.06 5.24 8.45
CA GLN A 20 -27.27 6.37 9.35
C GLN A 20 -28.76 6.70 9.58
N ASN A 21 -29.65 6.21 8.72
CA ASN A 21 -31.10 6.37 8.86
C ASN A 21 -31.76 5.30 9.77
N ASP A 22 -31.04 4.26 10.19
CA ASP A 22 -31.54 3.18 11.06
C ASP A 22 -30.67 3.09 12.32
N PRO A 23 -31.12 3.61 13.48
CA PRO A 23 -30.34 3.61 14.73
C PRO A 23 -29.88 2.21 15.20
N ASN A 24 -30.60 1.15 14.81
CA ASN A 24 -30.24 -0.23 15.16
C ASN A 24 -29.18 -0.81 14.21
N LYS A 25 -28.97 -0.19 13.05
CA LYS A 25 -28.03 -0.67 12.03
C LYS A 25 -26.88 0.31 11.75
N ARG A 26 -26.97 1.55 12.18
CA ARG A 26 -25.91 2.55 11.99
C ARG A 26 -24.56 2.05 12.51
N GLY A 27 -23.49 2.42 11.82
CA GLY A 27 -22.14 2.13 12.27
C GLY A 27 -21.09 2.43 11.20
N LEU A 28 -19.90 1.89 11.43
CA LEU A 28 -18.70 2.20 10.63
C LEU A 28 -18.21 0.98 9.86
N VAL A 29 -17.81 1.21 8.61
CA VAL A 29 -17.06 0.28 7.77
C VAL A 29 -15.64 0.85 7.62
N LEU A 30 -14.65 0.08 8.03
CA LEU A 30 -13.24 0.47 7.96
C LEU A 30 -12.58 -0.25 6.79
N PHE A 31 -11.88 0.49 5.95
CA PHE A 31 -11.27 0.01 4.72
C PHE A 31 -9.76 0.24 4.77
N ALA A 32 -8.96 -0.80 4.47
CA ALA A 32 -7.49 -0.80 4.51
C ALA A 32 -6.94 -0.42 5.91
N PRO A 33 -7.17 -1.24 6.94
CA PRO A 33 -6.78 -0.92 8.32
C PRO A 33 -5.26 -0.69 8.47
N VAL A 34 -4.91 0.38 9.19
CA VAL A 34 -3.52 0.72 9.55
C VAL A 34 -3.15 0.18 10.93
N VAL A 35 -1.97 0.53 11.45
CA VAL A 35 -1.53 0.12 12.80
C VAL A 35 -2.52 0.65 13.86
N PRO A 36 -3.05 -0.20 14.77
CA PRO A 36 -3.98 0.21 15.83
C PRO A 36 -3.25 0.89 17.00
N THR A 37 -2.60 2.02 16.73
CA THR A 37 -1.98 2.84 17.78
C THR A 37 -3.04 3.44 18.68
N LYS A 38 -2.66 3.86 19.90
CA LYS A 38 -3.59 4.54 20.81
C LYS A 38 -4.24 5.78 20.17
N GLY A 39 -3.45 6.56 19.42
CA GLY A 39 -3.96 7.72 18.69
C GLY A 39 -4.96 7.33 17.60
N CYS A 40 -4.65 6.31 16.80
CA CYS A 40 -5.57 5.82 15.78
C CYS A 40 -6.89 5.32 16.40
N LEU A 41 -6.83 4.51 17.46
CA LEU A 41 -8.02 3.99 18.12
C LEU A 41 -8.86 5.10 18.78
N SER A 42 -8.22 6.15 19.32
CA SER A 42 -8.93 7.32 19.85
C SER A 42 -9.74 8.04 18.77
N LEU A 43 -9.16 8.25 17.58
CA LEU A 43 -9.87 8.87 16.45
C LEU A 43 -11.08 8.03 16.01
N ILE A 44 -10.97 6.70 16.06
CA ILE A 44 -12.09 5.81 15.75
C ILE A 44 -13.15 5.85 16.86
N HIS A 45 -12.76 5.97 18.13
CA HIS A 45 -13.70 6.12 19.24
C HIS A 45 -14.59 7.36 19.07
N ASP A 46 -14.01 8.49 18.68
CA ASP A 46 -14.76 9.73 18.41
C ASP A 46 -15.81 9.52 17.30
N LEU A 47 -15.47 8.74 16.26
CA LEU A 47 -16.41 8.37 15.20
C LEU A 47 -17.48 7.37 15.68
N ILE A 48 -17.13 6.45 16.59
CA ILE A 48 -18.09 5.49 17.16
C ILE A 48 -19.17 6.21 17.94
N ASP A 49 -18.79 7.19 18.77
CA ASP A 49 -19.72 7.99 19.57
C ASP A 49 -20.74 8.73 18.67
N GLN A 50 -20.28 9.18 17.49
CA GLN A 50 -21.12 9.93 16.56
C GLN A 50 -21.98 9.04 15.65
N TYR A 51 -21.40 8.01 15.04
CA TYR A 51 -21.99 7.29 13.90
C TYR A 51 -22.37 5.83 14.21
N GLY A 52 -22.04 5.34 15.41
CA GLY A 52 -22.29 3.96 15.83
C GLY A 52 -21.05 3.06 15.77
N PRO A 53 -21.16 1.80 16.23
CA PRO A 53 -20.02 0.91 16.40
C PRO A 53 -19.35 0.55 15.07
N VAL A 54 -18.10 0.06 15.16
CA VAL A 54 -17.44 -0.60 14.02
C VAL A 54 -18.20 -1.89 13.69
N ARG A 55 -18.80 -1.94 12.50
CA ARG A 55 -19.57 -3.09 12.01
C ARG A 55 -18.69 -4.03 11.21
N ASP A 56 -17.90 -3.47 10.31
CA ASP A 56 -17.13 -4.24 9.33
C ASP A 56 -15.74 -3.62 9.15
N ILE A 57 -14.74 -4.49 8.99
CA ILE A 57 -13.36 -4.13 8.68
C ILE A 57 -12.98 -4.91 7.43
N ILE A 58 -12.44 -4.23 6.43
CA ILE A 58 -12.08 -4.81 5.12
C ILE A 58 -10.58 -4.66 4.92
N LEU A 59 -9.89 -5.79 4.74
CA LEU A 59 -8.55 -5.83 4.15
C LEU A 59 -8.70 -6.00 2.63
N PRO A 60 -8.49 -4.92 1.84
CA PRO A 60 -8.79 -4.93 0.42
C PRO A 60 -7.66 -5.52 -0.44
N SER A 61 -6.45 -5.59 0.09
CA SER A 61 -5.25 -5.98 -0.65
C SER A 61 -4.65 -7.29 -0.12
N VAL A 62 -3.94 -8.01 -0.99
CA VAL A 62 -3.10 -9.16 -0.62
C VAL A 62 -1.67 -8.75 -0.28
N ALA A 63 -1.31 -7.48 -0.51
CA ALA A 63 0.03 -6.96 -0.27
C ALA A 63 0.38 -6.96 1.23
N VAL A 64 1.65 -7.20 1.52
CA VAL A 64 2.12 -7.49 2.90
C VAL A 64 1.98 -6.27 3.82
N GLU A 65 2.23 -5.08 3.28
CA GLU A 65 2.15 -3.79 3.95
C GLU A 65 0.76 -3.47 4.50
N HIS A 66 -0.30 -3.88 3.78
CA HIS A 66 -1.69 -3.73 4.23
C HIS A 66 -2.13 -4.89 5.13
N LYS A 67 -1.59 -6.08 4.88
CA LYS A 67 -1.96 -7.31 5.60
C LYS A 67 -1.46 -7.36 7.03
N VAL A 68 -0.21 -6.94 7.27
CA VAL A 68 0.47 -7.09 8.57
C VAL A 68 -0.28 -6.41 9.71
N ASN A 69 -0.94 -5.28 9.42
CA ASN A 69 -1.66 -4.49 10.42
C ASN A 69 -3.14 -4.86 10.55
N ALA A 70 -3.72 -5.50 9.54
CA ALA A 70 -5.14 -5.80 9.51
C ALA A 70 -5.59 -6.75 10.64
N GLY A 71 -4.80 -7.79 10.93
CA GLY A 71 -5.11 -8.72 12.00
C GLY A 71 -5.07 -8.08 13.40
N PRO A 72 -3.97 -7.40 13.79
CA PRO A 72 -3.90 -6.62 15.02
C PRO A 72 -5.04 -5.61 15.16
N PHE A 73 -5.38 -4.89 14.09
CA PHE A 73 -6.45 -3.89 14.10
C PHE A 73 -7.82 -4.54 14.30
N ALA A 74 -8.12 -5.64 13.60
CA ALA A 74 -9.38 -6.36 13.76
C ALA A 74 -9.59 -6.88 15.19
N ARG A 75 -8.53 -7.26 15.90
CA ARG A 75 -8.62 -7.68 17.31
C ARG A 75 -9.00 -6.55 18.27
N SER A 76 -8.81 -5.29 17.89
CA SER A 76 -9.30 -4.14 18.67
C SER A 76 -10.83 -4.01 18.62
N TYR A 77 -11.49 -4.63 17.63
CA TYR A 77 -12.95 -4.60 17.46
C TYR A 77 -13.49 -6.02 17.22
N PRO A 78 -13.43 -6.93 18.20
CA PRO A 78 -13.74 -8.35 18.00
C PRO A 78 -15.20 -8.65 17.65
N GLN A 79 -16.11 -7.67 17.83
CA GLN A 79 -17.52 -7.78 17.46
C GLN A 79 -17.78 -7.41 15.99
N ALA A 80 -16.82 -6.78 15.32
CA ALA A 80 -16.94 -6.42 13.91
C ALA A 80 -16.72 -7.64 13.02
N ASN A 81 -17.43 -7.70 11.88
CA ASN A 81 -17.05 -8.63 10.83
C ASN A 81 -15.68 -8.21 10.27
N PHE A 82 -14.84 -9.20 10.00
CA PHE A 82 -13.55 -8.95 9.36
C PHE A 82 -13.49 -9.67 8.03
N TYR A 83 -13.53 -8.88 6.96
CA TYR A 83 -13.51 -9.34 5.58
C TYR A 83 -12.12 -9.18 4.97
N VAL A 84 -11.67 -10.20 4.26
CA VAL A 84 -10.41 -10.20 3.50
C VAL A 84 -10.68 -10.69 2.10
N THR A 85 -9.84 -10.31 1.14
CA THR A 85 -9.93 -10.88 -0.22
C THR A 85 -9.70 -12.40 -0.24
N ASP A 86 -10.27 -13.12 -1.20
CA ASP A 86 -10.29 -14.60 -1.21
C ASP A 86 -8.98 -15.26 -1.67
N LYS A 87 -7.96 -14.47 -2.05
CA LYS A 87 -6.62 -14.94 -2.46
C LYS A 87 -5.50 -14.44 -1.56
N GLN A 88 -5.77 -14.23 -0.28
CA GLN A 88 -4.70 -14.06 0.70
C GLN A 88 -3.69 -15.21 0.60
N TYR A 89 -2.40 -14.87 0.55
CA TYR A 89 -1.32 -15.84 0.43
C TYR A 89 -0.09 -15.43 1.24
N ALA A 90 0.82 -16.40 1.43
CA ALA A 90 2.20 -16.17 1.85
C ALA A 90 3.18 -16.77 0.84
N PHE A 91 4.39 -16.23 0.81
CA PHE A 91 5.49 -16.67 -0.03
C PHE A 91 6.74 -16.92 0.86
N PRO A 92 7.55 -17.95 0.60
CA PRO A 92 7.44 -18.93 -0.50
C PRO A 92 6.42 -20.05 -0.26
N LEU A 93 5.98 -20.22 0.98
CA LEU A 93 5.00 -21.22 1.37
C LEU A 93 3.66 -20.55 1.62
N ASN A 94 2.61 -21.04 0.96
CA ASN A 94 1.26 -20.52 1.15
C ASN A 94 0.68 -21.02 2.48
N LEU A 95 0.86 -20.23 3.54
CA LEU A 95 0.38 -20.54 4.88
C LEU A 95 -1.09 -20.15 5.08
N PRO A 96 -1.84 -20.86 5.94
CA PRO A 96 -3.21 -20.50 6.23
C PRO A 96 -3.30 -19.17 7.00
N ASN A 97 -4.44 -18.49 6.90
CA ASN A 97 -4.69 -17.14 7.45
C ASN A 97 -4.28 -16.95 8.92
N SER A 98 -4.41 -17.99 9.76
CA SER A 98 -4.01 -17.95 11.17
C SER A 98 -2.51 -17.70 11.34
N PHE A 99 -1.67 -18.21 10.44
CA PHE A 99 -0.22 -17.96 10.41
C PHE A 99 0.13 -16.61 9.80
N LEU A 100 -0.81 -15.98 9.08
CA LEU A 100 -0.67 -14.62 8.57
C LEU A 100 -1.05 -13.56 9.61
N GLY A 101 -1.34 -13.98 10.85
CA GLY A 101 -1.74 -13.09 11.94
C GLY A 101 -3.20 -12.63 11.87
N LEU A 102 -4.00 -13.20 10.96
CA LEU A 102 -5.42 -12.89 10.82
C LEU A 102 -6.26 -13.64 11.89
N PRO A 103 -7.31 -13.02 12.46
CA PRO A 103 -8.14 -13.65 13.49
C PRO A 103 -8.93 -14.87 12.96
N SER A 104 -9.36 -15.76 13.86
CA SER A 104 -10.11 -16.98 13.50
C SER A 104 -11.48 -16.70 12.87
N TRP A 105 -12.09 -15.54 13.12
CA TRP A 105 -13.39 -15.14 12.57
C TRP A 105 -13.28 -14.40 11.22
N THR A 106 -12.10 -14.42 10.59
CA THR A 106 -11.88 -13.86 9.26
C THR A 106 -12.81 -14.50 8.23
N LYS A 107 -13.46 -13.68 7.40
CA LYS A 107 -14.37 -14.12 6.33
C LYS A 107 -13.84 -13.68 4.97
N PRO A 108 -13.94 -14.49 3.91
CA PRO A 108 -13.70 -14.00 2.57
C PRO A 108 -14.78 -12.96 2.20
N LEU A 109 -14.38 -11.84 1.62
CA LEU A 109 -15.30 -10.90 1.00
C LEU A 109 -15.83 -11.53 -0.31
N PRO A 110 -17.16 -11.48 -0.58
CA PRO A 110 -17.68 -11.83 -1.90
C PRO A 110 -16.99 -11.02 -3.00
N ARG A 111 -16.86 -11.56 -4.21
CA ARG A 111 -16.09 -10.88 -5.27
C ARG A 111 -16.81 -9.69 -5.86
N SER A 112 -18.14 -9.70 -5.82
CA SER A 112 -18.97 -8.58 -6.26
C SER A 112 -20.12 -8.39 -5.28
N SER A 113 -20.61 -7.16 -5.17
CA SER A 113 -21.91 -6.89 -4.56
C SER A 113 -23.06 -7.63 -5.27
N ARG A 114 -22.89 -8.08 -6.52
CA ARG A 114 -23.89 -8.92 -7.21
C ARG A 114 -24.07 -10.29 -6.55
N ASP A 115 -23.01 -10.83 -5.96
CA ASP A 115 -23.04 -12.12 -5.27
C ASP A 115 -23.71 -12.01 -3.89
N ASN A 116 -23.83 -10.80 -3.36
CA ASN A 116 -24.48 -10.51 -2.08
C ASN A 116 -25.00 -9.08 -2.03
N ALA A 117 -26.11 -8.83 -2.74
CA ALA A 117 -26.68 -7.49 -2.92
C ALA A 117 -27.18 -6.82 -1.63
N HIS A 118 -27.23 -7.55 -0.52
CA HIS A 118 -27.70 -7.07 0.78
C HIS A 118 -26.58 -6.64 1.73
N LEU A 119 -25.31 -6.83 1.35
CA LEU A 119 -24.19 -6.36 2.17
C LEU A 119 -24.28 -4.84 2.31
N TRP A 120 -24.25 -4.35 3.56
CA TRP A 120 -24.47 -2.94 3.91
C TRP A 120 -25.77 -2.33 3.35
N GLY A 121 -26.82 -3.16 3.20
CA GLY A 121 -28.15 -2.72 2.75
C GLY A 121 -28.15 -1.97 1.42
N GLY A 122 -27.14 -2.20 0.58
CA GLY A 122 -27.00 -1.58 -0.73
C GLY A 122 -26.44 -0.15 -0.73
N GLU A 123 -26.02 0.41 0.41
CA GLU A 123 -25.38 1.73 0.50
C GLU A 123 -23.94 1.72 -0.06
N LEU A 124 -23.28 0.58 0.09
CA LEU A 124 -21.95 0.31 -0.45
C LEU A 124 -22.07 -0.74 -1.56
N GLU A 125 -21.40 -0.49 -2.68
CA GLU A 125 -21.16 -1.45 -3.73
C GLU A 125 -19.67 -1.77 -3.81
N HIS A 126 -19.32 -2.99 -4.20
CA HIS A 126 -17.92 -3.41 -4.29
C HIS A 126 -17.68 -4.38 -5.43
N GLU A 127 -16.44 -4.33 -5.92
CA GLU A 127 -15.88 -5.26 -6.91
C GLU A 127 -14.44 -5.60 -6.51
N VAL A 128 -14.06 -6.86 -6.64
CA VAL A 128 -12.70 -7.35 -6.36
C VAL A 128 -11.95 -7.54 -7.66
N LEU A 129 -11.03 -6.62 -7.98
CA LEU A 129 -10.10 -6.79 -9.08
C LEU A 129 -9.14 -7.92 -8.74
N THR A 130 -9.09 -8.96 -9.57
CA THR A 130 -8.15 -10.08 -9.39
C THR A 130 -7.26 -10.21 -10.61
N VAL A 131 -5.96 -10.21 -10.38
CA VAL A 131 -4.95 -10.27 -11.44
C VAL A 131 -3.88 -11.28 -11.02
N LYS A 132 -3.37 -12.09 -11.96
CA LYS A 132 -2.37 -13.12 -11.67
C LYS A 132 -1.01 -12.76 -12.29
N PRO A 133 -0.08 -12.17 -11.53
CA PRO A 133 1.21 -11.73 -12.06
C PRO A 133 2.11 -12.89 -12.53
N GLY A 134 2.00 -14.04 -11.87
CA GLY A 134 2.88 -15.19 -12.11
C GLY A 134 2.50 -16.41 -11.28
N ILE A 135 3.35 -17.44 -11.31
CA ILE A 135 3.14 -18.66 -10.52
C ILE A 135 3.36 -18.33 -9.04
N GLY A 136 2.41 -18.71 -8.18
CA GLY A 136 2.51 -18.52 -6.73
C GLY A 136 2.27 -17.09 -6.23
N SER A 137 1.87 -16.16 -7.09
CA SER A 137 1.52 -14.78 -6.71
C SER A 137 0.13 -14.43 -7.24
N MET A 138 -0.61 -13.66 -6.44
CA MET A 138 -1.89 -13.07 -6.80
C MET A 138 -1.82 -11.58 -6.50
N TYR A 139 -2.54 -10.80 -7.28
CA TYR A 139 -2.90 -9.43 -6.97
C TYR A 139 -4.41 -9.41 -6.78
N GLN A 140 -4.87 -8.81 -5.67
CA GLN A 140 -6.25 -8.43 -5.51
C GLN A 140 -6.33 -7.06 -4.88
N ASP A 141 -7.30 -6.27 -5.34
CA ASP A 141 -7.71 -5.03 -4.71
C ASP A 141 -9.25 -4.91 -4.74
N VAL A 142 -9.82 -4.33 -3.69
CA VAL A 142 -11.27 -4.09 -3.60
C VAL A 142 -11.53 -2.64 -3.98
N ALA A 143 -12.39 -2.42 -4.97
CA ALA A 143 -13.02 -1.13 -5.18
C ALA A 143 -14.33 -1.10 -4.37
N LEU A 144 -14.46 -0.16 -3.44
CA LEU A 144 -15.66 0.01 -2.61
C LEU A 144 -16.27 1.40 -2.90
N PHE A 145 -17.47 1.42 -3.47
CA PHE A 145 -18.18 2.62 -3.85
C PHE A 145 -19.29 2.95 -2.85
N HIS A 146 -19.19 4.11 -2.22
CA HIS A 146 -20.24 4.64 -1.35
C HIS A 146 -21.17 5.55 -2.17
N LYS A 147 -22.40 5.06 -2.37
CA LYS A 147 -23.35 5.66 -3.32
C LYS A 147 -23.74 7.08 -2.95
N SER A 148 -24.02 7.32 -1.68
CA SER A 148 -24.57 8.60 -1.24
C SER A 148 -23.57 9.75 -1.37
N SER A 149 -22.28 9.48 -1.14
CA SER A 149 -21.22 10.48 -1.31
C SER A 149 -20.59 10.48 -2.71
N GLY A 150 -20.89 9.48 -3.54
CA GLY A 150 -20.24 9.30 -4.84
C GLY A 150 -18.74 9.02 -4.72
N THR A 151 -18.30 8.43 -3.61
CA THR A 151 -16.86 8.21 -3.31
C THR A 151 -16.48 6.77 -3.58
N MET A 152 -15.40 6.55 -4.31
CA MET A 152 -14.79 5.24 -4.51
C MET A 152 -13.52 5.12 -3.67
N LEU A 153 -13.44 4.07 -2.87
CA LEU A 153 -12.26 3.68 -2.11
C LEU A 153 -11.57 2.54 -2.85
N VAL A 154 -10.27 2.69 -3.02
CA VAL A 154 -9.35 1.71 -3.64
C VAL A 154 -8.06 1.70 -2.81
N CYS A 155 -7.31 0.60 -2.83
CA CYS A 155 -6.09 0.49 -2.05
C CYS A 155 -4.86 0.75 -2.92
N ASP A 156 -4.55 -0.22 -3.80
CA ASP A 156 -3.35 -0.21 -4.62
C ASP A 156 -3.70 -0.14 -6.12
N ALA A 157 -4.98 -0.18 -6.52
CA ALA A 157 -5.31 -0.20 -7.94
C ALA A 157 -5.00 1.11 -8.66
N ILE A 158 -5.15 2.23 -7.95
CA ILE A 158 -5.00 3.59 -8.47
C ILE A 158 -4.03 4.35 -7.58
N SER A 159 -3.11 5.07 -8.20
CA SER A 159 -2.20 5.97 -7.51
C SER A 159 -2.24 7.36 -8.14
N ALA A 160 -2.07 8.38 -7.32
CA ALA A 160 -1.94 9.77 -7.73
C ALA A 160 -0.76 10.35 -6.97
N VAL A 161 0.33 10.63 -7.70
CA VAL A 161 1.56 11.16 -7.11
C VAL A 161 2.02 12.38 -7.88
N ASP A 162 2.55 13.36 -7.17
CA ASP A 162 3.21 14.53 -7.75
C ASP A 162 4.66 14.61 -7.23
N GLY A 163 5.37 15.66 -7.64
CA GLY A 163 6.76 15.89 -7.23
C GLY A 163 6.95 16.23 -5.75
N THR A 164 5.87 16.43 -4.99
CA THR A 164 5.93 16.75 -3.57
C THR A 164 5.81 15.46 -2.75
N PRO A 165 6.84 15.10 -1.96
CA PRO A 165 6.72 13.96 -1.06
C PRO A 165 5.54 14.19 -0.09
N PRO A 166 4.71 13.16 0.19
CA PRO A 166 3.64 13.26 1.17
C PRO A 166 4.16 13.82 2.51
N ARG A 167 3.37 14.67 3.15
CA ARG A 167 3.76 15.36 4.39
C ARG A 167 4.34 14.41 5.44
N ILE A 168 3.71 13.24 5.65
CA ILE A 168 4.17 12.20 6.59
C ILE A 168 5.61 11.71 6.33
N LEU A 169 6.09 11.76 5.09
CA LEU A 169 7.46 11.38 4.76
C LEU A 169 8.49 12.46 5.08
N THR A 170 8.04 13.66 5.45
CA THR A 170 8.88 14.84 5.68
C THR A 170 8.82 15.38 7.11
N GLU A 171 7.88 14.89 7.91
CA GLU A 171 7.63 15.36 9.29
C GLU A 171 8.68 14.89 10.29
N GLU A 172 9.23 13.69 10.10
CA GLU A 172 10.19 13.09 11.03
C GLU A 172 11.47 12.66 10.33
N LYS A 173 12.59 12.78 11.05
CA LYS A 173 13.92 12.40 10.55
C LYS A 173 14.00 10.93 10.12
N GLU A 174 13.26 10.05 10.81
CA GLU A 174 13.18 8.61 10.53
C GLU A 174 12.47 8.28 9.20
N TYR A 175 11.72 9.25 8.65
CA TYR A 175 11.08 9.12 7.35
C TYR A 175 11.87 9.84 6.26
N THR A 176 12.46 11.00 6.56
CA THR A 176 13.27 11.75 5.58
C THR A 176 14.54 11.00 5.19
N CYS A 177 15.11 10.18 6.08
CA CYS A 177 16.30 9.39 5.78
C CYS A 177 16.14 8.47 4.56
N ALA A 178 14.94 7.92 4.33
CA ALA A 178 14.66 7.14 3.13
C ALA A 178 14.72 8.03 1.86
N LEU A 179 14.11 9.23 1.90
CA LEU A 179 14.19 10.17 0.77
C LEU A 179 15.66 10.53 0.47
N ILE A 180 16.43 10.88 1.50
CA ILE A 180 17.84 11.25 1.34
C ILE A 180 18.70 10.07 0.85
N PHE A 181 18.44 8.86 1.35
CA PHE A 181 19.12 7.66 0.89
C PHE A 181 18.94 7.42 -0.61
N HIS A 182 17.73 7.64 -1.13
CA HIS A 182 17.42 7.46 -2.55
C HIS A 182 17.89 8.63 -3.43
N ALA A 183 18.11 9.81 -2.85
CA ALA A 183 18.65 10.98 -3.57
C ALA A 183 20.12 10.85 -4.01
N ARG A 184 20.85 9.88 -3.45
CA ARG A 184 22.27 9.60 -3.75
C ARG A 184 22.50 9.15 -5.20
N GLU A 185 23.48 9.73 -5.86
CA GLU A 185 24.06 9.24 -7.12
C GLU A 185 24.97 8.05 -6.90
N THR A 186 25.86 8.12 -5.91
CA THR A 186 26.86 7.08 -5.64
C THR A 186 26.67 6.42 -4.27
N LYS A 187 27.34 5.28 -4.04
CA LYS A 187 27.15 4.49 -2.81
C LYS A 187 27.64 5.20 -1.54
N ASP A 188 28.72 5.98 -1.66
CA ASP A 188 29.42 6.62 -0.54
C ASP A 188 29.04 8.10 -0.39
N GLU A 189 28.15 8.59 -1.24
CA GLU A 189 27.71 9.98 -1.21
C GLU A 189 26.91 10.27 0.05
N VAL A 190 27.32 11.31 0.77
CA VAL A 190 26.54 11.91 1.84
C VAL A 190 25.74 13.05 1.25
N VAL A 191 24.42 12.89 1.22
CA VAL A 191 23.50 13.89 0.66
C VAL A 191 22.96 14.76 1.79
N GLU A 192 23.02 16.07 1.62
CA GLU A 192 22.44 17.03 2.56
C GLU A 192 20.91 16.95 2.55
N ASP A 193 20.29 17.07 3.71
CA ASP A 193 18.84 17.03 3.87
C ASP A 193 18.20 18.37 3.47
N THR A 194 18.01 18.56 2.15
CA THR A 194 17.34 19.74 1.56
C THR A 194 15.99 19.36 0.92
N PRO A 195 15.03 20.29 0.79
CA PRO A 195 13.77 20.04 0.08
C PRO A 195 13.98 19.49 -1.34
N GLU A 196 14.99 19.98 -2.05
CA GLU A 196 15.33 19.54 -3.41
C GLU A 196 15.79 18.08 -3.42
N ASN A 197 16.66 17.69 -2.48
CA ASN A 197 17.13 16.32 -2.35
C ASN A 197 16.01 15.36 -1.91
N ARG A 198 15.11 15.82 -1.03
CA ARG A 198 13.91 15.04 -0.66
C ARG A 198 13.01 14.76 -1.87
N LYS A 199 12.75 15.78 -2.71
CA LYS A 199 11.96 15.63 -3.94
C LYS A 199 12.61 14.66 -4.93
N LYS A 200 13.93 14.77 -5.10
CA LYS A 200 14.71 13.84 -5.93
C LYS A 200 14.59 12.39 -5.43
N GLY A 201 14.81 12.18 -4.13
CA GLY A 201 14.65 10.87 -3.51
C GLY A 201 13.23 10.31 -3.65
N TRP A 202 12.22 11.15 -3.49
CA TRP A 202 10.83 10.79 -3.68
C TRP A 202 10.53 10.32 -5.11
N GLY A 203 10.95 11.07 -6.13
CA GLY A 203 10.74 10.69 -7.52
C GLY A 203 11.36 9.32 -7.85
N ARG A 204 12.55 9.06 -7.31
CA ARG A 204 13.25 7.78 -7.44
C ARG A 204 12.53 6.63 -6.74
N ILE A 205 12.02 6.84 -5.53
CA ILE A 205 11.21 5.85 -4.80
C ILE A 205 9.96 5.51 -5.60
N VAL A 206 9.24 6.54 -6.09
CA VAL A 206 8.04 6.38 -6.91
C VAL A 206 8.34 5.54 -8.14
N LEU A 207 9.36 5.88 -8.92
CA LEU A 207 9.71 5.11 -10.12
C LEU A 207 10.16 3.68 -9.78
N LEU A 208 10.96 3.49 -8.73
CA LEU A 208 11.45 2.17 -8.35
C LEU A 208 10.30 1.23 -7.94
N PHE A 209 9.36 1.69 -7.12
CA PHE A 209 8.29 0.84 -6.58
C PHE A 209 7.15 0.60 -7.57
N ASN A 210 6.93 1.51 -8.52
CA ASN A 210 5.90 1.33 -9.54
C ASN A 210 6.35 0.45 -10.71
N PHE A 211 7.66 0.41 -11.01
CA PHE A 211 8.18 -0.30 -12.19
C PHE A 211 9.11 -1.46 -11.89
N PHE A 212 9.65 -1.59 -10.66
CA PHE A 212 10.67 -2.59 -10.31
C PHE A 212 11.78 -2.66 -11.39
N PHE A 213 12.60 -1.60 -11.46
CA PHE A 213 13.55 -1.25 -12.53
C PHE A 213 12.90 -0.47 -13.71
N PRO A 214 12.65 0.84 -13.54
CA PRO A 214 12.20 1.70 -14.65
C PRO A 214 13.28 1.78 -15.75
N GLY A 215 12.94 2.20 -16.97
CA GLY A 215 13.91 2.33 -18.07
C GLY A 215 15.13 3.21 -17.73
N SER A 216 14.91 4.25 -16.91
CA SER A 216 15.95 5.11 -16.34
C SER A 216 16.71 4.52 -15.15
N GLY A 217 16.26 3.41 -14.57
CA GLY A 217 16.86 2.76 -13.40
C GLY A 217 17.50 1.43 -13.75
N ARG A 218 18.79 1.26 -13.47
CA ARG A 218 19.48 -0.03 -13.68
C ARG A 218 19.73 -0.72 -12.35
N GLY A 219 19.21 -1.93 -12.20
CA GLY A 219 19.48 -2.78 -11.06
C GLY A 219 20.93 -3.23 -11.02
N ASP A 220 21.53 -3.10 -9.84
CA ASP A 220 22.87 -3.57 -9.54
C ASP A 220 22.78 -4.70 -8.51
N LEU A 221 22.47 -5.90 -9.02
CA LEU A 221 22.19 -7.10 -8.24
C LEU A 221 23.37 -8.09 -8.24
N GLU A 222 24.57 -7.65 -8.63
CA GLU A 222 25.76 -8.51 -8.66
C GLU A 222 26.15 -8.95 -7.23
N LEU A 223 26.23 -10.27 -7.01
CA LEU A 223 26.50 -10.86 -5.70
C LEU A 223 27.79 -10.35 -5.05
N GLN A 224 28.82 -10.04 -5.84
CA GLN A 224 30.08 -9.49 -5.34
C GLN A 224 29.90 -8.10 -4.72
N ARG A 225 29.13 -7.21 -5.37
CA ARG A 225 28.83 -5.86 -4.86
C ARG A 225 27.97 -5.90 -3.60
N ILE A 226 27.08 -6.88 -3.49
CA ILE A 226 26.30 -7.16 -2.27
C ILE A 226 27.25 -7.51 -1.11
N ILE A 227 28.16 -8.44 -1.34
CA ILE A 227 29.11 -8.91 -0.33
C ILE A 227 30.06 -7.79 0.09
N GLU A 228 30.55 -6.97 -0.83
CA GLU A 228 31.42 -5.82 -0.53
C GLU A 228 30.71 -4.76 0.33
N ALA A 229 29.47 -4.42 0.00
CA ALA A 229 28.69 -3.45 0.77
C ALA A 229 28.39 -3.95 2.19
N LEU A 230 28.12 -5.25 2.36
CA LEU A 230 27.90 -5.85 3.68
C LEU A 230 29.18 -5.97 4.52
N ARG A 231 30.36 -6.01 3.90
CA ARG A 231 31.66 -6.10 4.59
C ARG A 231 32.17 -4.74 5.08
N THR A 232 31.69 -3.64 4.51
CA THR A 232 32.15 -2.28 4.85
C THR A 232 30.95 -1.34 5.03
N PRO A 233 30.13 -1.52 6.10
CA PRO A 233 28.96 -0.68 6.33
C PRO A 233 29.40 0.69 6.85
N THR A 234 29.88 1.56 5.95
CA THR A 234 30.35 2.91 6.29
C THR A 234 29.21 3.93 6.34
N TYR A 235 28.05 3.60 5.78
CA TYR A 235 26.88 4.48 5.74
C TYR A 235 25.83 4.03 6.77
N LYS A 236 25.25 5.00 7.48
CA LYS A 236 24.32 4.76 8.60
C LYS A 236 22.94 4.24 8.15
N ASP A 237 22.49 4.67 6.98
CA ASP A 237 21.14 4.40 6.49
C ASP A 237 21.13 3.34 5.37
N GLY A 238 20.04 2.58 5.28
CA GLY A 238 19.99 1.38 4.45
C GLY A 238 21.02 0.33 4.88
N TRP A 239 21.04 -0.81 4.21
CA TRP A 239 21.82 -2.00 4.60
C TRP A 239 23.34 -1.81 4.49
N GLY A 240 23.93 -0.99 5.36
CA GLY A 240 25.32 -0.55 5.27
C GLY A 240 25.59 0.40 4.11
N GLY A 241 24.58 1.16 3.65
CA GLY A 241 24.70 2.06 2.50
C GLY A 241 24.51 1.42 1.12
N TRP A 242 24.30 0.10 1.05
CA TRP A 242 24.12 -0.59 -0.21
C TRP A 242 22.92 -0.06 -1.02
N LYS A 243 23.21 0.55 -2.18
CA LYS A 243 22.23 1.06 -3.14
C LYS A 243 22.25 0.19 -4.41
N PRO A 244 21.31 -0.76 -4.61
CA PRO A 244 21.31 -1.66 -5.77
C PRO A 244 20.78 -1.02 -7.06
N PHE A 245 20.95 0.28 -7.26
CA PHE A 245 20.41 0.97 -8.43
C PHE A 245 21.20 2.22 -8.80
N SER A 246 21.31 2.45 -10.12
CA SER A 246 21.85 3.67 -10.73
C SER A 246 20.79 4.32 -11.61
N TRP A 247 20.85 5.65 -11.72
CA TRP A 247 19.87 6.46 -12.46
C TRP A 247 20.50 7.06 -13.71
N GLY A 248 19.76 7.00 -14.82
CA GLY A 248 20.12 7.59 -16.10
C GLY A 248 19.67 9.05 -16.21
N LYS A 249 20.03 9.69 -17.33
CA LYS A 249 19.74 11.10 -17.59
C LYS A 249 18.24 11.41 -17.72
N ASP A 250 17.42 10.41 -18.03
CA ASP A 250 15.99 10.56 -18.26
C ASP A 250 15.13 10.45 -16.98
N GLU A 251 15.73 10.24 -15.80
CA GLU A 251 15.00 10.05 -14.52
C GLU A 251 13.90 11.11 -14.27
N VAL A 252 14.24 12.39 -14.42
CA VAL A 252 13.30 13.49 -14.18
C VAL A 252 12.13 13.43 -15.16
N LYS A 253 12.42 13.19 -16.44
CA LYS A 253 11.42 13.08 -17.49
C LYS A 253 10.49 11.89 -17.28
N ASP A 254 11.05 10.74 -16.89
CA ASP A 254 10.28 9.53 -16.58
C ASP A 254 9.34 9.78 -15.40
N PHE A 255 9.83 10.45 -14.36
CA PHE A 255 9.01 10.83 -13.21
C PHE A 255 7.89 11.81 -13.57
N GLU A 256 8.18 12.85 -14.35
CA GLU A 256 7.17 13.81 -14.82
C GLU A 256 6.09 13.14 -15.68
N THR A 257 6.50 12.21 -16.55
CA THR A 257 5.59 11.41 -17.38
C THR A 257 4.69 10.53 -16.52
N PHE A 258 5.27 9.83 -15.54
CA PHE A 258 4.54 8.94 -14.65
C PHE A 258 3.58 9.68 -13.72
N SER A 259 4.08 10.73 -13.05
CA SER A 259 3.29 11.53 -12.10
C SER A 259 2.16 12.27 -12.79
N ALA A 260 2.32 12.64 -14.06
CA ALA A 260 1.31 13.33 -14.86
C ALA A 260 0.65 14.52 -14.12
N SER A 261 1.44 15.23 -13.30
CA SER A 261 0.99 16.30 -12.40
C SER A 261 -0.09 15.88 -11.39
N GLY A 262 0.04 14.69 -10.78
CA GLY A 262 -0.88 14.21 -9.76
C GLY A 262 -2.19 13.62 -10.29
N LYS A 263 -2.29 13.36 -11.61
CA LYS A 263 -3.47 12.70 -12.17
C LYS A 263 -3.54 11.25 -11.70
N PRO A 264 -4.74 10.74 -11.34
CA PRO A 264 -4.91 9.34 -11.02
C PRO A 264 -4.52 8.44 -12.20
N ILE A 265 -3.73 7.42 -11.92
CA ILE A 265 -3.32 6.40 -12.88
C ILE A 265 -3.54 5.00 -12.30
N VAL A 266 -3.86 4.04 -13.16
CA VAL A 266 -3.84 2.62 -12.78
C VAL A 266 -2.39 2.21 -12.59
N LEU A 267 -2.05 1.47 -11.52
CA LEU A 267 -0.67 1.07 -11.29
C LEU A 267 -0.06 0.32 -12.49
N PRO A 268 1.18 0.64 -12.92
CA PRO A 268 1.79 0.03 -14.10
C PRO A 268 1.82 -1.49 -14.06
N ILE A 269 2.09 -2.09 -12.90
CA ILE A 269 2.11 -3.55 -12.75
C ILE A 269 0.75 -4.17 -13.10
N ILE A 270 -0.35 -3.51 -12.75
CA ILE A 270 -1.70 -3.97 -13.10
C ILE A 270 -1.89 -3.85 -14.61
N GLN A 271 -1.53 -2.71 -15.22
CA GLN A 271 -1.64 -2.49 -16.66
C GLN A 271 -0.84 -3.53 -17.46
N ILE A 272 0.38 -3.84 -17.03
CA ILE A 272 1.25 -4.84 -17.64
C ILE A 272 0.59 -6.22 -17.60
N ILE A 273 0.03 -6.62 -16.46
CA ILE A 273 -0.56 -7.94 -16.34
C ILE A 273 -1.88 -8.03 -17.14
N LEU A 274 -2.73 -7.01 -17.07
CA LEU A 274 -3.98 -6.98 -17.86
C LEU A 274 -3.70 -7.01 -19.36
N SER A 275 -2.64 -6.33 -19.81
CA SER A 275 -2.23 -6.32 -21.23
C SER A 275 -1.71 -7.68 -21.72
N ARG A 276 -1.21 -8.55 -20.81
CA ARG A 276 -0.77 -9.92 -21.17
C ARG A 276 -1.94 -10.88 -21.37
N LYS A 277 -3.10 -10.61 -20.76
CA LYS A 277 -4.27 -11.50 -20.77
C LYS A 277 -5.59 -10.73 -20.71
N PRO A 278 -6.01 -10.09 -21.82
CA PRO A 278 -7.19 -9.23 -21.86
C PRO A 278 -8.53 -9.94 -21.56
N ASN A 279 -8.58 -11.27 -21.67
CA ASN A 279 -9.81 -12.07 -21.49
C ASN A 279 -9.98 -12.65 -20.07
N GLU A 280 -9.09 -12.36 -19.11
CA GLU A 280 -9.15 -12.89 -17.73
C GLU A 280 -9.73 -11.86 -16.72
N MET A 281 -10.44 -10.82 -17.18
CA MET A 281 -11.21 -9.90 -16.33
C MET A 281 -12.59 -10.45 -15.99
#